data_AF-A0A653J171-F1
#
_entry.id   AF-A0A653J171-F1
#
_cell.length_a   1.000
_cell.length_b   1.000
_cell.length_c   1.000
_cell.angle_alpha   90.00
_cell.angle_beta   90.00
_cell.angle_gamma   90.00
#
_symmetry.space_group_name_H-M   'P 1'
#
loop_
_entity.id
_entity.type
_entity.pdbx_description
1 polymer ?
#
loop_
_entity_poly.entity_id
_entity_poly.type
_entity_poly.pdbx_seq_one_letter_code
_entity_poly.pdbx_strand_id
1 'polypeptide(L)'
;MKRSMARTALALVASTIPAASAVAQAPKTIAATGTAAPAVASTAPAKRPPLVAPGFKVPVAAKGPGFKLVPLGPDLVQVDYDAYMSSIEHLQKTFSRSKNWPTAGITSEDAMKDMQGEAGRFRNRTSFAYGVLTPDGKRERGSVYVSPSPVPGYDAMVRLWVTKADFDSGFEAKLYKWVVEWVRKDWPFAKVAYPGRSIDWATWDSLVAANKAAKATPSQ
;
A
#
# COMPACT_ATOMS: atom_id res chain seq x y z
N MET A 1 -6.53 66.44 -17.28
CA MET A 1 -6.16 66.16 -18.69
C MET A 1 -6.59 64.72 -18.99
N LYS A 2 -7.68 64.42 -19.71
CA LYS A 2 -7.85 64.36 -21.21
C LYS A 2 -6.72 63.53 -21.85
N ARG A 3 -6.88 62.43 -22.60
CA ARG A 3 -7.93 61.81 -23.47
C ARG A 3 -7.59 60.30 -23.65
N SER A 4 -8.54 59.34 -23.73
CA SER A 4 -9.34 58.89 -24.92
C SER A 4 -8.46 58.22 -26.00
N MET A 5 -8.73 57.06 -26.64
CA MET A 5 -9.96 56.47 -27.23
C MET A 5 -9.72 54.96 -27.54
N ALA A 6 -10.69 54.04 -27.35
CA ALA A 6 -11.69 53.50 -28.31
C ALA A 6 -11.09 52.47 -29.31
N ARG A 7 -11.74 51.42 -29.83
CA ARG A 7 -13.07 50.75 -29.81
C ARG A 7 -12.81 49.39 -30.52
N THR A 8 -13.63 48.34 -30.35
CA THR A 8 -14.66 47.93 -31.34
C THR A 8 -15.34 46.64 -30.86
N ALA A 9 -16.65 46.54 -31.10
CA ALA A 9 -17.58 45.50 -30.70
C ALA A 9 -18.05 44.65 -31.90
N LEU A 10 -19.11 43.83 -31.68
CA LEU A 10 -19.94 43.00 -32.59
C LEU A 10 -19.48 41.54 -32.76
N ALA A 11 -20.34 40.51 -32.84
CA ALA A 11 -21.80 40.43 -32.87
C ALA A 11 -22.28 39.03 -32.47
N LEU A 12 -23.52 38.94 -31.97
CA LEU A 12 -24.30 37.72 -31.72
C LEU A 12 -25.05 37.31 -33.00
N VAL A 13 -25.17 36.01 -33.31
CA VAL A 13 -26.19 35.49 -34.23
C VAL A 13 -26.78 34.20 -33.66
N ALA A 14 -28.10 34.19 -33.49
CA ALA A 14 -28.90 33.03 -33.15
C ALA A 14 -29.45 32.39 -34.44
N SER A 15 -29.51 31.07 -34.51
CA SER A 15 -30.24 30.35 -35.55
C SER A 15 -31.13 29.27 -34.94
N THR A 16 -32.41 29.40 -35.24
CA THR A 16 -33.54 28.50 -34.99
C THR A 16 -33.56 27.35 -35.98
N ILE A 17 -34.00 26.15 -35.56
CA ILE A 17 -34.34 25.03 -36.44
C ILE A 17 -35.80 24.61 -36.17
N PRO A 18 -36.62 24.31 -37.21
CA PRO A 18 -38.06 24.07 -37.07
C PRO A 18 -38.42 22.59 -36.83
N ALA A 19 -39.65 22.40 -36.35
CA ALA A 19 -40.32 21.11 -36.17
C ALA A 19 -40.96 20.59 -37.48
N ALA A 20 -40.98 19.27 -37.67
CA ALA A 20 -41.86 18.57 -38.60
C ALA A 20 -42.34 17.24 -38.00
N SER A 21 -43.66 17.04 -37.99
CA SER A 21 -44.37 15.80 -37.64
C SER A 21 -44.61 14.96 -38.90
N ALA A 22 -44.54 13.62 -38.79
CA ALA A 22 -45.60 12.70 -39.27
C ALA A 22 -45.23 11.19 -39.12
N VAL A 23 -46.12 10.47 -38.41
CA VAL A 23 -46.75 9.17 -38.72
C VAL A 23 -45.91 7.87 -38.86
N ALA A 24 -46.06 7.05 -37.81
CA ALA A 24 -46.38 5.61 -37.73
C ALA A 24 -45.73 4.57 -38.67
N GLN A 25 -45.05 3.59 -38.04
CA GLN A 25 -45.31 2.15 -38.23
C GLN A 25 -44.62 1.33 -37.12
N ALA A 26 -45.38 0.51 -36.39
CA ALA A 26 -44.87 -0.71 -35.75
C ALA A 26 -44.86 -1.82 -36.83
N PRO A 27 -44.00 -2.86 -36.80
CA PRO A 27 -44.13 -3.91 -35.77
C PRO A 27 -42.83 -4.70 -35.44
N LYS A 28 -43.03 -5.71 -34.58
CA LYS A 28 -42.25 -6.96 -34.39
C LYS A 28 -41.22 -6.96 -33.26
N THR A 29 -41.74 -7.41 -32.12
CA THR A 29 -41.12 -8.31 -31.15
C THR A 29 -40.01 -9.17 -31.74
N ILE A 30 -38.81 -9.04 -31.17
CA ILE A 30 -37.78 -10.07 -31.21
C ILE A 30 -37.41 -10.32 -29.74
N ALA A 31 -37.81 -11.48 -29.24
CA ALA A 31 -37.40 -11.95 -27.93
C ALA A 31 -35.89 -12.27 -27.99
N ALA A 32 -35.08 -11.43 -27.34
CA ALA A 32 -33.71 -11.78 -27.00
C ALA A 32 -33.72 -12.36 -25.59
N THR A 33 -33.74 -13.69 -25.51
CA THR A 33 -33.41 -14.46 -24.32
C THR A 33 -31.95 -14.23 -23.97
N GLY A 34 -31.67 -13.12 -23.29
CA GLY A 34 -30.40 -12.91 -22.59
C GLY A 34 -30.40 -13.79 -21.34
N THR A 35 -29.75 -14.95 -21.42
CA THR A 35 -29.36 -15.74 -20.26
C THR A 35 -28.48 -14.88 -19.36
N ALA A 36 -29.07 -14.37 -18.27
CA ALA A 36 -28.32 -13.75 -17.20
C ALA A 36 -27.33 -14.79 -16.64
N ALA A 37 -26.03 -14.53 -16.82
CA ALA A 37 -24.99 -15.25 -16.11
C ALA A 37 -25.27 -15.15 -14.60
N PRO A 38 -25.12 -16.23 -13.82
CA PRO A 38 -25.39 -16.16 -12.40
C PRO A 38 -24.43 -15.15 -11.78
N ALA A 39 -25.00 -14.21 -11.03
CA ALA A 39 -24.24 -13.34 -10.16
C ALA A 39 -23.45 -14.23 -9.20
N VAL A 40 -22.16 -14.42 -9.47
CA VAL A 40 -21.21 -14.94 -8.51
C VAL A 40 -21.24 -13.96 -7.35
N ALA A 41 -21.90 -14.37 -6.27
CA ALA A 41 -21.87 -13.67 -5.00
C ALA A 41 -20.39 -13.40 -4.69
N SER A 42 -20.01 -12.13 -4.76
CA SER A 42 -18.70 -11.67 -4.33
C SER A 42 -18.62 -11.93 -2.84
N THR A 43 -18.09 -13.10 -2.48
CA THR A 43 -17.83 -13.43 -1.09
C THR A 43 -16.70 -12.51 -0.69
N ALA A 44 -17.02 -11.48 0.11
CA ALA A 44 -16.01 -10.60 0.67
C ALA A 44 -14.90 -11.47 1.29
N PRO A 45 -13.61 -11.17 1.04
CA PRO A 45 -12.53 -12.01 1.55
C PRO A 45 -12.65 -12.11 3.07
N ALA A 46 -12.57 -13.35 3.60
CA ALA A 46 -12.67 -13.61 5.02
C ALA A 46 -11.71 -12.69 5.81
N LYS A 47 -12.25 -11.97 6.80
CA LYS A 47 -11.50 -11.01 7.61
C LYS A 47 -10.38 -11.75 8.34
N ARG A 48 -9.12 -11.42 8.05
CA ARG A 48 -7.94 -11.99 8.74
C ARG A 48 -8.04 -11.76 10.26
N PRO A 49 -7.66 -12.73 11.10
CA PRO A 49 -7.63 -12.54 12.54
C PRO A 49 -6.61 -11.45 12.93
N PRO A 50 -6.81 -10.75 14.05
CA PRO A 50 -5.81 -9.84 14.61
C PRO A 50 -4.49 -10.55 14.91
N LEU A 51 -3.36 -9.87 14.66
CA LEU A 51 -2.00 -10.35 14.94
C LEU A 51 -1.67 -10.33 16.44
N VAL A 52 -2.32 -9.45 17.19
CA VAL A 52 -2.05 -9.23 18.62
C VAL A 52 -3.36 -9.21 19.40
N ALA A 53 -3.31 -9.69 20.65
CA ALA A 53 -4.47 -9.77 21.54
C ALA A 53 -5.20 -8.42 21.67
N PRO A 54 -6.53 -8.38 21.84
CA PRO A 54 -7.30 -7.12 21.88
C PRO A 54 -6.78 -6.07 22.88
N GLY A 55 -6.31 -6.51 24.06
CA GLY A 55 -5.80 -5.63 25.12
C GLY A 55 -4.39 -5.07 24.88
N PHE A 56 -3.63 -5.64 23.94
CA PHE A 56 -2.26 -5.20 23.67
C PHE A 56 -2.24 -3.78 23.09
N LYS A 57 -1.42 -2.90 23.68
CA LYS A 57 -1.25 -1.52 23.22
C LYS A 57 -0.21 -1.48 22.11
N VAL A 58 -0.68 -1.47 20.86
CA VAL A 58 0.19 -1.35 19.69
C VAL A 58 0.91 0.00 19.74
N PRO A 59 2.25 0.04 19.59
CA PRO A 59 2.98 1.29 19.53
C PRO A 59 2.46 2.18 18.39
N VAL A 60 2.01 3.40 18.69
CA VAL A 60 1.62 4.39 17.65
C VAL A 60 2.70 5.43 17.39
N ALA A 61 3.80 5.34 18.13
CA ALA A 61 5.05 6.05 17.88
C ALA A 61 6.18 5.32 18.60
N ALA A 62 7.36 5.30 18.01
CA ALA A 62 8.59 4.87 18.69
C ALA A 62 9.75 5.76 18.26
N LYS A 63 10.68 6.06 19.18
CA LYS A 63 11.82 6.94 18.93
C LYS A 63 13.11 6.12 18.91
N GLY A 64 13.88 6.26 17.84
CA GLY A 64 15.22 5.71 17.73
C GLY A 64 16.29 6.81 17.64
N PRO A 65 17.58 6.45 17.58
CA PRO A 65 18.66 7.42 17.43
C PRO A 65 18.58 8.14 16.08
N GLY A 66 18.07 9.38 16.09
CA GLY A 66 17.97 10.21 14.89
C GLY A 66 16.82 9.83 13.93
N PHE A 67 15.79 9.14 14.42
CA PHE A 67 14.57 8.84 13.65
C PHE A 67 13.38 8.57 14.57
N LYS A 68 12.18 8.54 14.00
CA LYS A 68 10.95 8.10 14.66
C LYS A 68 10.16 7.15 13.75
N LEU A 69 9.50 6.15 14.33
CA LEU A 69 8.52 5.32 13.65
C LEU A 69 7.13 5.92 13.90
N VAL A 70 6.36 6.10 12.83
CA VAL A 70 4.96 6.54 12.87
C VAL A 70 4.13 5.62 11.98
N PRO A 71 2.92 5.19 12.37
CA PRO A 71 2.05 4.38 11.52
C PRO A 71 1.86 5.01 10.15
N LEU A 72 1.99 4.20 9.10
CA LEU A 72 1.65 4.63 7.74
C LEU A 72 0.14 4.87 7.62
N GLY A 73 -0.22 5.93 6.91
CA GLY A 73 -1.59 6.36 6.69
C GLY A 73 -1.66 7.57 5.75
N PRO A 74 -2.87 8.04 5.40
CA PRO A 74 -3.07 9.11 4.41
C PRO A 74 -2.22 10.36 4.63
N ASP A 75 -1.98 10.74 5.89
CA ASP A 75 -1.19 11.93 6.24
C ASP A 75 0.29 11.83 5.83
N LEU A 76 0.80 10.63 5.58
CA LEU A 76 2.19 10.38 5.16
C LEU A 76 2.34 10.07 3.67
N VAL A 77 1.24 10.07 2.88
CA VAL A 77 1.26 9.59 1.48
C VAL A 77 2.35 10.23 0.63
N GLN A 78 2.53 11.55 0.71
CA GLN A 78 3.53 12.23 -0.10
C GLN A 78 4.95 11.89 0.38
N VAL A 79 5.14 11.80 1.70
CA VAL A 79 6.44 11.54 2.31
C VAL A 79 6.94 10.12 2.01
N ASP A 80 6.04 9.13 2.07
CA ASP A 80 6.33 7.74 1.69
C ASP A 80 6.55 7.61 0.17
N TYR A 81 5.68 8.24 -0.63
CA TYR A 81 5.78 8.28 -2.09
C TYR A 81 7.15 8.78 -2.54
N ASP A 82 7.59 9.93 -2.03
CA ASP A 82 8.89 10.51 -2.36
C ASP A 82 10.04 9.56 -1.97
N ALA A 83 9.91 8.85 -0.83
CA ALA A 83 10.92 7.93 -0.35
C ALA A 83 11.09 6.71 -1.26
N TYR A 84 10.01 5.97 -1.59
CA TYR A 84 10.17 4.79 -2.44
C TYR A 84 10.42 5.16 -3.92
N MET A 85 9.91 6.29 -4.41
CA MET A 85 10.17 6.74 -5.78
C MET A 85 11.62 7.14 -6.01
N SER A 86 12.29 7.68 -4.99
CA SER A 86 13.74 7.95 -5.06
C SER A 86 14.61 6.69 -5.11
N SER A 87 14.02 5.50 -4.89
CA SER A 87 14.74 4.28 -4.56
C SER A 87 14.28 3.06 -5.37
N ILE A 88 13.63 3.25 -6.52
CA ILE A 88 12.97 2.17 -7.27
C ILE A 88 13.87 0.95 -7.50
N GLU A 89 15.00 1.13 -8.19
CA GLU A 89 15.89 0.01 -8.53
C GLU A 89 16.45 -0.68 -7.29
N HIS A 90 16.77 0.10 -6.25
CA HIS A 90 17.27 -0.41 -4.99
C HIS A 90 16.25 -1.30 -4.30
N LEU A 91 15.00 -0.83 -4.16
CA LEU A 91 13.92 -1.56 -3.51
C LEU A 91 13.51 -2.80 -4.30
N GLN A 92 13.48 -2.70 -5.63
CA GLN A 92 13.25 -3.83 -6.52
C GLN A 92 14.30 -4.94 -6.35
N LYS A 93 15.56 -4.58 -6.08
CA LYS A 93 16.65 -5.56 -5.87
C LYS A 93 16.67 -6.14 -4.46
N THR A 94 16.44 -5.31 -3.45
CA THR A 94 16.76 -5.66 -2.05
C THR A 94 15.55 -6.02 -1.20
N PHE A 95 14.39 -5.38 -1.46
CA PHE A 95 13.20 -5.52 -0.63
C PHE A 95 12.09 -6.30 -1.33
N SER A 96 11.57 -5.80 -2.43
CA SER A 96 10.47 -6.46 -3.14
C SER A 96 10.96 -7.64 -3.98
N ARG A 97 12.25 -7.64 -4.36
CA ARG A 97 12.90 -8.68 -5.18
C ARG A 97 12.11 -8.98 -6.45
N SER A 98 11.48 -7.95 -7.00
CA SER A 98 10.64 -8.02 -8.18
C SER A 98 10.64 -6.67 -8.89
N LYS A 99 10.21 -6.66 -10.16
CA LYS A 99 10.00 -5.43 -10.94
C LYS A 99 8.60 -4.84 -10.76
N ASN A 100 7.76 -5.46 -9.92
CA ASN A 100 6.36 -5.08 -9.78
C ASN A 100 6.14 -3.93 -8.80
N TRP A 101 7.08 -3.69 -7.88
CA TRP A 101 7.01 -2.58 -6.94
C TRP A 101 8.39 -2.15 -6.43
N PRO A 102 8.62 -0.83 -6.22
CA PRO A 102 7.81 0.25 -6.78
C PRO A 102 8.04 0.36 -8.30
N THR A 103 7.19 1.07 -9.02
CA THR A 103 7.37 1.36 -10.46
C THR A 103 7.14 2.85 -10.70
N ALA A 104 7.75 3.41 -11.74
CA ALA A 104 7.63 4.83 -12.06
C ALA A 104 6.20 5.28 -12.45
N GLY A 105 5.30 4.32 -12.70
CA GLY A 105 3.92 4.58 -13.10
C GLY A 105 2.89 4.52 -11.96
N ILE A 106 3.31 4.38 -10.69
CA ILE A 106 2.36 4.44 -9.57
C ILE A 106 1.77 5.84 -9.51
N THR A 107 0.45 5.91 -9.52
CA THR A 107 -0.28 7.18 -9.46
C THR A 107 -0.40 7.67 -8.02
N SER A 108 -0.66 8.97 -7.84
CA SER A 108 -0.99 9.52 -6.51
C SER A 108 -2.24 8.86 -5.91
N GLU A 109 -3.20 8.47 -6.74
CA GLU A 109 -4.41 7.74 -6.33
C GLU A 109 -4.08 6.34 -5.80
N ASP A 110 -3.21 5.60 -6.49
CA ASP A 110 -2.74 4.28 -6.06
C ASP A 110 -1.93 4.38 -4.76
N ALA A 111 -1.07 5.39 -4.64
CA ALA A 111 -0.31 5.66 -3.43
C ALA A 111 -1.23 5.97 -2.23
N MET A 112 -2.25 6.81 -2.44
CA MET A 112 -3.26 7.11 -1.42
C MET A 112 -4.04 5.86 -1.02
N LYS A 113 -4.43 5.04 -1.99
CA LYS A 113 -5.15 3.78 -1.75
C LYS A 113 -4.32 2.80 -0.93
N ASP A 114 -3.01 2.72 -1.18
CA ASP A 114 -2.13 1.88 -0.37
C ASP A 114 -2.04 2.39 1.08
N MET A 115 -1.88 3.70 1.28
CA MET A 115 -1.88 4.32 2.61
C MET A 115 -3.20 4.12 3.37
N GLN A 116 -4.34 4.23 2.69
CA GLN A 116 -5.64 3.89 3.28
C GLN A 116 -5.72 2.41 3.67
N GLY A 117 -5.13 1.54 2.84
CA GLY A 117 -4.99 0.12 3.10
C GLY A 117 -4.16 -0.16 4.36
N GLU A 118 -3.01 0.50 4.52
CA GLU A 118 -2.16 0.37 5.70
C GLU A 118 -2.88 0.88 6.96
N ALA A 119 -3.51 2.04 6.92
CA ALA A 119 -4.30 2.56 8.03
C ALA A 119 -5.46 1.60 8.40
N GLY A 120 -6.10 0.99 7.40
CA GLY A 120 -7.12 -0.03 7.59
C GLY A 120 -6.59 -1.30 8.27
N ARG A 121 -5.43 -1.80 7.85
CA ARG A 121 -4.76 -2.97 8.46
C ARG A 121 -4.33 -2.68 9.90
N PHE A 122 -3.80 -1.49 10.15
CA PHE A 122 -3.42 -1.02 11.49
C PHE A 122 -4.63 -0.98 12.43
N ARG A 123 -5.73 -0.33 12.01
CA ARG A 123 -7.00 -0.26 12.77
C ARG A 123 -7.59 -1.64 13.04
N ASN A 124 -7.54 -2.53 12.06
CA ASN A 124 -8.03 -3.91 12.19
C ASN A 124 -7.04 -4.83 12.93
N ARG A 125 -5.85 -4.33 13.30
CA ARG A 125 -4.79 -5.07 13.99
C ARG A 125 -4.31 -6.30 13.23
N THR A 126 -4.43 -6.32 11.90
CA THR A 126 -4.06 -7.46 11.06
C THR A 126 -2.62 -7.40 10.55
N SER A 127 -2.06 -6.19 10.46
CA SER A 127 -0.62 -5.92 10.31
C SER A 127 -0.35 -4.46 10.66
N PHE A 128 0.91 -4.12 10.87
CA PHE A 128 1.33 -2.79 11.28
C PHE A 128 2.50 -2.32 10.41
N ALA A 129 2.29 -1.25 9.65
CA ALA A 129 3.32 -0.61 8.86
C ALA A 129 3.67 0.75 9.47
N TYR A 130 4.97 1.04 9.52
CA TYR A 130 5.52 2.25 10.11
C TYR A 130 6.48 2.91 9.14
N GLY A 131 6.27 4.20 8.86
CA GLY A 131 7.27 5.03 8.21
C GLY A 131 8.40 5.37 9.19
N VAL A 132 9.64 5.26 8.74
CA VAL A 132 10.85 5.61 9.48
C VAL A 132 11.22 7.04 9.12
N LEU A 133 10.71 8.00 9.86
CA LEU A 133 10.86 9.41 9.56
C LEU A 133 12.11 10.00 10.20
N THR A 134 12.66 11.04 9.57
CA THR A 134 13.57 11.98 10.23
C THR A 134 12.92 12.57 11.50
N PRO A 135 13.70 13.07 12.47
CA PRO A 135 13.13 13.58 13.72
C PRO A 135 12.08 14.69 13.52
N ASP A 136 12.31 15.57 12.54
CA ASP A 136 11.39 16.64 12.14
C ASP A 136 10.16 16.13 11.36
N GLY A 137 10.14 14.87 10.94
CA GLY A 137 9.05 14.24 10.20
C GLY A 137 8.95 14.63 8.73
N LYS A 138 9.91 15.41 8.20
CA LYS A 138 9.82 15.95 6.84
C LYS A 138 10.19 14.95 5.75
N ARG A 139 10.93 13.89 6.09
CA ARG A 139 11.41 12.90 5.14
C ARG A 139 11.29 11.50 5.72
N GLU A 140 10.84 10.57 4.88
CA GLU A 140 10.91 9.14 5.18
C GLU A 140 12.25 8.57 4.70
N ARG A 141 12.84 7.76 5.57
CA ARG A 141 14.14 7.11 5.37
C ARG A 141 14.00 5.65 5.01
N GLY A 142 12.79 5.11 5.09
CA GLY A 142 12.50 3.68 5.05
C GLY A 142 11.19 3.36 5.74
N SER A 143 10.78 2.09 5.68
CA SER A 143 9.58 1.61 6.37
C SER A 143 9.84 0.28 7.08
N VAL A 144 9.04 0.00 8.12
CA VAL A 144 9.07 -1.23 8.92
C VAL A 144 7.68 -1.84 8.95
N TYR A 145 7.59 -3.13 8.64
CA TYR A 145 6.33 -3.88 8.59
C TYR A 145 6.37 -5.01 9.60
N VAL A 146 5.37 -5.09 10.47
CA VAL A 146 5.11 -6.19 11.41
C VAL A 146 3.82 -6.87 10.99
N SER A 147 3.90 -8.11 10.50
CA SER A 147 2.77 -8.83 9.94
C SER A 147 2.72 -10.29 10.39
N PRO A 148 1.59 -11.00 10.23
CA PRO A 148 1.55 -12.44 10.43
C PRO A 148 2.59 -13.14 9.55
N SER A 149 3.24 -14.16 10.11
CA SER A 149 4.15 -14.99 9.33
C SER A 149 3.37 -15.90 8.39
N PRO A 150 3.73 -15.99 7.10
CA PRO A 150 3.21 -17.03 6.21
C PRO A 150 3.85 -18.40 6.49
N VAL A 151 4.91 -18.48 7.30
CA VAL A 151 5.62 -19.72 7.65
C VAL A 151 5.23 -20.12 9.09
N PRO A 152 4.78 -21.36 9.34
CA PRO A 152 4.46 -21.85 10.68
C PRO A 152 5.64 -21.76 11.65
N GLY A 153 5.35 -21.67 12.95
CA GLY A 153 6.37 -21.62 14.00
C GLY A 153 7.06 -20.26 14.16
N TYR A 154 6.48 -19.19 13.59
CA TYR A 154 6.80 -17.80 13.88
C TYR A 154 5.51 -17.06 14.24
N ASP A 155 5.55 -16.26 15.30
CA ASP A 155 4.41 -15.46 15.75
C ASP A 155 4.19 -14.26 14.81
N ALA A 156 5.29 -13.71 14.29
CA ALA A 156 5.29 -12.59 13.36
C ALA A 156 6.46 -12.67 12.37
N MET A 157 6.29 -11.94 11.27
CA MET A 157 7.35 -11.62 10.32
C MET A 157 7.56 -10.12 10.34
N VAL A 158 8.83 -9.70 10.41
CA VAL A 158 9.23 -8.31 10.31
C VAL A 158 10.07 -8.09 9.06
N ARG A 159 9.67 -7.13 8.24
CA ARG A 159 10.41 -6.69 7.06
C ARG A 159 10.67 -5.20 7.15
N LEU A 160 11.78 -4.75 6.59
CA LEU A 160 12.12 -3.34 6.51
C LEU A 160 12.90 -3.03 5.24
N TRP A 161 12.80 -1.78 4.79
CA TRP A 161 13.64 -1.21 3.75
C TRP A 161 14.07 0.20 4.17
N VAL A 162 15.11 0.71 3.51
CA VAL A 162 15.50 2.12 3.59
C VAL A 162 15.64 2.71 2.19
N THR A 163 15.62 4.04 2.07
CA THR A 163 15.92 4.68 0.79
C THR A 163 17.34 4.32 0.34
N LYS A 164 17.62 4.39 -0.96
CA LYS A 164 18.97 4.15 -1.50
C LYS A 164 20.01 5.06 -0.85
N ALA A 165 19.68 6.33 -0.65
CA ALA A 165 20.58 7.27 0.02
C ALA A 165 20.87 6.88 1.48
N ASP A 166 19.84 6.46 2.22
CA ASP A 166 20.02 6.00 3.60
C ASP A 166 20.75 4.65 3.67
N PHE A 167 20.54 3.76 2.70
CA PHE A 167 21.32 2.52 2.55
C PHE A 167 22.81 2.83 2.37
N ASP A 168 23.15 3.71 1.42
CA ASP A 168 24.54 4.10 1.12
C ASP A 168 25.23 4.76 2.31
N SER A 169 24.47 5.44 3.18
CA SER A 169 24.98 6.01 4.43
C SER A 169 25.20 4.99 5.56
N GLY A 170 24.87 3.72 5.35
CA GLY A 170 24.96 2.66 6.34
C GLY A 170 23.85 2.71 7.41
N PHE A 171 22.73 3.40 7.14
CA PHE A 171 21.63 3.52 8.10
C PHE A 171 20.89 2.20 8.31
N GLU A 172 20.78 1.37 7.27
CA GLU A 172 19.98 0.15 7.31
C GLU A 172 20.40 -0.82 8.43
N ALA A 173 21.70 -1.03 8.61
CA ALA A 173 22.22 -1.89 9.67
C ALA A 173 21.87 -1.36 11.07
N LYS A 174 21.90 -0.02 11.24
CA LYS A 174 21.53 0.64 12.50
C LYS A 174 20.03 0.51 12.77
N LEU A 175 19.20 0.72 11.74
CA LEU A 175 17.76 0.55 11.82
C LEU A 175 17.40 -0.90 12.15
N TYR A 176 17.98 -1.88 11.46
CA TYR A 176 17.71 -3.30 11.68
C TYR A 176 18.00 -3.70 13.13
N LYS A 177 19.19 -3.36 13.65
CA LYS A 177 19.56 -3.65 15.05
C LYS A 177 18.54 -3.03 16.02
N TRP A 178 18.15 -1.78 15.78
CA TRP A 178 17.18 -1.09 16.64
C TRP A 178 15.78 -1.74 16.56
N VAL A 179 15.31 -2.13 15.36
CA VAL A 179 14.01 -2.78 15.16
C VAL A 179 13.96 -4.13 15.85
N VAL A 180 15.03 -4.93 15.82
CA VAL A 180 15.09 -6.21 16.56
C VAL A 180 14.89 -5.97 18.06
N GLU A 181 15.60 -5.00 18.65
CA GLU A 181 15.46 -4.68 20.07
C GLU A 181 14.08 -4.10 20.41
N TRP A 182 13.56 -3.22 19.56
CA TRP A 182 12.23 -2.65 19.72
C TRP A 182 11.14 -3.72 19.68
N VAL A 183 11.21 -4.66 18.73
CA VAL A 183 10.27 -5.79 18.64
C VAL A 183 10.41 -6.69 19.85
N ARG A 184 11.63 -7.04 20.26
CA ARG A 184 11.87 -7.88 21.44
C ARG A 184 11.32 -7.28 22.73
N LYS A 185 11.39 -5.96 22.88
CA LYS A 185 11.02 -5.25 24.11
C LYS A 185 9.54 -4.89 24.17
N ASP A 186 9.00 -4.36 23.07
CA ASP A 186 7.72 -3.67 23.07
C ASP A 186 6.60 -4.51 22.44
N TRP A 187 6.91 -5.65 21.80
CA TRP A 187 5.92 -6.53 21.17
C TRP A 187 5.80 -7.88 21.90
N PRO A 188 4.66 -8.56 21.80
CA PRO A 188 4.39 -9.77 22.60
C PRO A 188 4.91 -11.06 21.95
N PHE A 189 5.75 -10.96 20.91
CA PHE A 189 6.16 -12.11 20.10
C PHE A 189 7.34 -12.82 20.74
N ALA A 190 7.26 -14.15 20.84
CA ALA A 190 8.36 -14.98 21.29
C ALA A 190 9.32 -15.31 20.14
N LYS A 191 8.78 -15.56 18.93
CA LYS A 191 9.58 -15.95 17.76
C LYS A 191 9.20 -15.14 16.53
N VAL A 192 10.15 -14.35 16.03
CA VAL A 192 9.96 -13.43 14.91
C VAL A 192 10.90 -13.78 13.75
N ALA A 193 10.35 -13.84 12.54
CA ALA A 193 11.15 -14.01 11.32
C ALA A 193 11.62 -12.65 10.80
N TYR A 194 12.88 -12.55 10.38
CA TYR A 194 13.44 -11.40 9.68
C TYR A 194 14.03 -11.83 8.32
N PRO A 195 13.18 -12.06 7.30
CA PRO A 195 13.63 -12.49 5.97
C PRO A 195 14.55 -11.48 5.29
N GLY A 196 15.56 -11.99 4.58
CA GLY A 196 16.63 -11.17 3.99
C GLY A 196 17.65 -10.66 5.00
N ARG A 197 17.53 -11.04 6.27
CA ARG A 197 18.41 -10.62 7.38
C ARG A 197 18.92 -11.84 8.15
N SER A 198 18.23 -12.22 9.23
CA SER A 198 18.60 -13.39 10.03
C SER A 198 18.25 -14.71 9.33
N ILE A 199 17.39 -14.65 8.31
CA ILE A 199 17.06 -15.77 7.41
C ILE A 199 17.30 -15.25 6.00
N ASP A 200 18.18 -15.90 5.23
CA ASP A 200 18.40 -15.50 3.85
C ASP A 200 17.16 -15.72 2.99
N TRP A 201 17.10 -15.03 1.86
CA TRP A 201 15.91 -15.05 1.01
C TRP A 201 15.60 -16.41 0.39
N ALA A 202 16.61 -17.18 -0.01
CA ALA A 202 16.40 -18.48 -0.63
C ALA A 202 15.76 -19.45 0.37
N THR A 203 16.32 -19.50 1.59
CA THR A 203 15.76 -20.29 2.69
C THR A 203 14.33 -19.86 3.01
N TRP A 204 14.07 -18.55 3.13
CA TRP A 204 12.74 -18.04 3.43
C TRP A 204 11.71 -18.40 2.34
N ASP A 205 12.07 -18.23 1.07
CA ASP A 205 11.19 -18.52 -0.06
C ASP A 205 10.85 -20.02 -0.14
N SER A 206 11.83 -20.90 0.13
CA SER A 206 11.58 -22.34 0.23
C SER A 206 10.59 -22.68 1.35
N LEU A 207 10.72 -22.05 2.52
CA LEU A 207 9.77 -22.25 3.63
C LEU A 207 8.36 -21.77 3.29
N VAL A 208 8.23 -20.62 2.61
CA VAL A 208 6.94 -20.09 2.13
C VAL A 208 6.31 -21.03 1.11
N ALA A 209 7.09 -21.51 0.14
CA ALA A 209 6.62 -22.43 -0.89
C ALA A 209 6.16 -23.77 -0.30
N ALA A 210 6.93 -24.34 0.64
CA ALA A 210 6.58 -25.56 1.35
C ALA A 210 5.26 -25.41 2.13
N ASN A 211 5.09 -24.31 2.88
CA ASN A 211 3.83 -24.08 3.60
C ASN A 211 2.65 -23.87 2.63
N LYS A 212 2.85 -23.19 1.50
CA LYS A 212 1.81 -23.03 0.47
C LYS A 212 1.39 -24.38 -0.11
N ALA A 213 2.35 -25.26 -0.42
CA ALA A 213 2.08 -26.60 -0.93
C ALA A 213 1.32 -27.44 0.12
N ALA A 214 1.75 -27.42 1.38
CA ALA A 214 1.09 -28.15 2.46
C ALA A 214 -0.37 -27.73 2.68
N LYS A 215 -0.71 -26.45 2.47
CA LYS A 215 -2.10 -25.96 2.53
C LYS A 215 -2.95 -26.30 1.31
N ALA A 216 -2.32 -26.61 0.18
CA ALA A 216 -3.01 -26.94 -1.07
C ALA A 216 -3.36 -28.43 -1.18
N THR A 217 -2.72 -29.30 -0.41
CA THR A 217 -3.06 -30.72 -0.30
C THR A 217 -4.16 -30.90 0.74
N PRO A 218 -5.39 -31.30 0.37
CA PRO A 218 -6.42 -31.62 1.34
C PRO A 218 -5.95 -32.77 2.24
N SER A 219 -6.19 -32.67 3.56
CA SER A 219 -6.07 -33.83 4.45
C SER A 219 -6.92 -34.97 3.87
N GLN A 220 -6.28 -36.11 3.61
CA GLN A 220 -6.94 -37.36 3.28
C GLN A 220 -7.75 -37.89 4.47
#